data_AF-A0A6N8GNM8-F1
#
_entry.id   AF-A0A6N8GNM8-F1
#
_cell.length_a   1.000
_cell.length_b   1.000
_cell.length_c   1.000
_cell.angle_alpha   90.00
_cell.angle_beta   90.00
_cell.angle_gamma   90.00
#
_symmetry.space_group_name_H-M   'P 1'
#
loop_
_entity.id
_entity.type
_entity.pdbx_description
1 polymer ?
#
loop_
_entity_poly.entity_id
_entity_poly.type
_entity_poly.pdbx_seq_one_letter_code
_entity_poly.pdbx_strand_id
1 'polypeptide(L)' 'MTSTDSWIHDLAGVHPGDRIEVWDQHHPRHTGTVSQVAAHLGVLWEREASSGLPKLIPAQEYRLRHTPTAPTAQAA' A
#
# COMPACT_ATOMS: atom_id res chain seq x y z
N MET A 1 12.16 18.88 -8.46
CA MET A 1 10.95 18.37 -7.78
C MET A 1 11.36 17.11 -7.06
N THR A 2 11.39 17.15 -5.75
CA THR A 2 11.90 16.09 -4.88
C THR A 2 11.06 14.83 -5.09
N SER A 3 11.65 13.76 -5.62
CA SER A 3 11.07 12.41 -5.51
C SER A 3 10.96 12.13 -4.03
N THR A 4 9.79 12.40 -3.45
CA THR A 4 9.47 12.00 -2.09
C THR A 4 9.66 10.49 -2.06
N ASP A 5 10.62 10.04 -1.26
CA ASP A 5 10.89 8.62 -1.05
C ASP A 5 9.55 7.96 -0.73
N SER A 6 8.97 7.26 -1.72
CA SER A 6 7.59 6.79 -1.63
C SER A 6 7.50 5.54 -0.76
N TRP A 7 8.62 5.10 -0.20
CA TRP A 7 8.70 3.94 0.68
C TRP A 7 8.16 4.29 2.05
N ILE A 8 7.32 3.40 2.55
CA ILE A 8 6.70 3.50 3.86
C ILE A 8 7.64 2.81 4.85
N HIS A 9 8.23 3.62 5.73
CA HIS A 9 9.09 3.13 6.82
C HIS A 9 8.31 2.96 8.13
N ASP A 10 7.16 3.62 8.26
CA ASP A 10 6.27 3.57 9.41
C ASP A 10 4.81 3.63 8.94
N LEU A 11 3.94 2.81 9.54
CA LEU A 11 2.52 2.75 9.24
C LEU A 11 1.72 3.92 9.82
N ALA A 12 2.30 4.75 10.70
CA ALA A 12 1.62 5.92 11.27
C ALA A 12 1.15 6.93 10.21
N GLY A 13 1.80 6.98 9.04
CA GLY A 13 1.44 7.83 7.91
C GLY A 13 0.57 7.16 6.85
N VAL A 14 0.13 5.92 7.07
CA VAL A 14 -0.69 5.16 6.12
C VAL A 14 -2.16 5.25 6.51
N HIS A 15 -3.02 5.54 5.55
CA HIS A 15 -4.44 5.75 5.77
C HIS A 15 -5.31 4.81 4.92
N PRO A 16 -6.50 4.41 5.41
CA PRO A 16 -7.50 3.76 4.56
C PRO A 16 -7.80 4.59 3.32
N GLY A 17 -7.81 3.95 2.16
CA GLY A 17 -7.95 4.57 0.84
C GLY A 17 -6.62 4.77 0.11
N ASP A 18 -5.49 4.72 0.80
CA ASP A 18 -4.18 4.80 0.16
C ASP A 18 -3.95 3.61 -0.75
N ARG A 19 -3.32 3.87 -1.89
CA ARG A 19 -2.84 2.80 -2.77
C ARG A 19 -1.38 2.52 -2.48
N ILE A 20 -1.09 1.24 -2.25
CA ILE A 20 0.25 0.78 -1.92
C ILE A 20 0.67 -0.39 -2.80
N GLU A 21 1.96 -0.50 -3.03
CA GLU A 21 2.62 -1.69 -3.56
C GLU A 21 3.30 -2.45 -2.43
N VAL A 22 3.12 -3.77 -2.44
CA VAL A 22 3.79 -4.70 -1.54
C VAL A 22 4.95 -5.35 -2.28
N TRP A 23 6.14 -5.22 -1.71
CA TRP A 23 7.38 -5.77 -2.23
C TRP A 23 7.95 -6.79 -1.25
N ASP A 24 8.37 -7.93 -1.77
CA ASP A 24 9.16 -8.93 -1.04
C ASP A 24 10.62 -8.76 -1.44
N GLN A 25 11.45 -8.29 -0.51
CA GLN A 25 12.83 -7.88 -0.74
C GLN A 25 12.97 -6.82 -1.85
N HIS A 26 13.20 -7.27 -3.09
CA HIS A 26 13.36 -6.46 -4.30
C HIS A 26 12.38 -6.82 -5.41
N HIS A 27 11.40 -7.68 -5.13
CA HIS A 27 10.42 -8.15 -6.10
C HIS A 27 9.03 -7.57 -5.80
N PRO A 28 8.40 -6.86 -6.74
CA PRO A 28 7.03 -6.41 -6.58
C PRO A 28 6.11 -7.64 -6.57
N ARG A 29 5.25 -7.74 -5.55
CA ARG A 29 4.32 -8.87 -5.41
C ARG A 29 2.95 -8.51 -5.93
N HIS A 30 2.37 -7.45 -5.38
CA HIS A 30 1.02 -7.00 -5.72
C HIS A 30 0.80 -5.55 -5.26
N THR A 31 -0.32 -4.99 -5.70
CA THR A 31 -0.78 -3.65 -5.35
C THR A 31 -2.19 -3.77 -4.80
N GLY A 32 -2.51 -2.96 -3.79
CA GLY A 32 -3.84 -2.90 -3.22
C GLY A 32 -4.20 -1.53 -2.69
N THR A 33 -5.45 -1.39 -2.29
CA THR A 33 -5.94 -0.22 -1.58
C THR A 33 -6.09 -0.57 -0.11
N VAL A 34 -5.46 0.22 0.75
CA VAL A 34 -5.53 0.04 2.21
C VAL A 34 -6.99 0.18 2.65
N SER A 35 -7.49 -0.80 3.37
CA SER A 35 -8.83 -0.79 3.95
C SER A 35 -8.81 -0.50 5.45
N GLN A 36 -7.75 -0.93 6.14
CA GLN A 36 -7.57 -0.73 7.57
C GLN A 36 -6.09 -0.73 7.93
N VAL A 37 -5.72 0.01 8.97
CA VAL A 37 -4.34 0.07 9.49
C VAL A 37 -4.36 -0.16 10.99
N ALA A 38 -3.49 -1.05 11.49
CA ALA A 38 -3.20 -1.23 12.89
C ALA A 38 -1.71 -0.98 13.13
N ALA A 39 -1.30 0.29 13.07
CA ALA A 39 0.11 0.69 13.13
C ALA A 39 0.82 0.19 14.40
N HIS A 40 0.13 0.19 15.55
CA HIS A 40 0.67 -0.34 16.82
C HIS A 40 0.98 -1.85 16.80
N LEU A 41 0.40 -2.60 15.85
CA LEU A 41 0.69 -4.02 15.62
C LEU A 41 1.63 -4.23 14.44
N GLY A 42 2.02 -3.18 13.70
CA GLY A 42 2.84 -3.30 12.50
C GLY A 42 2.15 -3.99 11.33
N VAL A 43 0.81 -3.96 11.27
CA VAL A 43 0.03 -4.60 10.21
C VAL A 43 -0.97 -3.65 9.57
N LEU A 44 -1.30 -3.93 8.31
CA LEU A 44 -2.41 -3.31 7.59
C LEU A 44 -3.22 -4.35 6.84
N TRP A 45 -4.45 -4.00 6.50
CA TRP A 45 -5.27 -4.72 5.56
C TRP A 45 -5.39 -3.92 4.28
N GLU A 46 -5.28 -4.60 3.15
CA GLU A 46 -5.58 -4.05 1.84
C GLU A 46 -6.62 -4.89 1.11
N ARG A 47 -7.24 -4.28 0.11
CA ARG A 47 -7.97 -4.99 -0.93
C ARG A 47 -7.07 -5.08 -2.15
N GLU A 48 -6.67 -6.29 -2.51
CA GLU A 48 -5.80 -6.51 -3.66
C GLU A 48 -6.48 -6.06 -4.96
N ALA A 49 -5.76 -5.33 -5.82
CA ALA A 49 -6.34 -4.75 -7.03
C ALA A 49 -6.74 -5.78 -8.08
N SER A 50 -6.06 -6.93 -8.16
CA SER A 50 -6.32 -7.97 -9.17
C SER A 50 -7.50 -8.87 -8.82
N SER A 51 -7.61 -9.27 -7.55
CA SER A 51 -8.64 -10.22 -7.09
C SER A 51 -9.78 -9.56 -6.33
N GLY A 52 -9.58 -8.34 -5.83
CA GLY A 52 -10.52 -7.68 -4.93
C GLY A 52 -10.61 -8.35 -3.55
N LEU A 53 -9.75 -9.32 -3.23
CA LEU A 53 -9.78 -10.02 -1.95
C LEU A 53 -9.07 -9.21 -0.86
N PRO A 54 -9.54 -9.28 0.40
CA PRO A 54 -8.83 -8.69 1.52
C PRO A 54 -7.56 -9.48 1.82
N LYS A 55 -6.46 -8.77 2.08
CA LYS A 55 -5.18 -9.34 2.50
C LYS A 55 -4.65 -8.63 3.73
N LEU A 56 -4.13 -9.41 4.67
CA LEU A 56 -3.37 -8.91 5.82
C LEU A 56 -1.90 -8.82 5.43
N ILE A 57 -1.29 -7.66 5.63
CA ILE A 57 0.11 -7.39 5.29
C ILE A 57 0.88 -7.01 6.56
N PRO A 58 1.81 -7.86 7.04
CA PRO A 58 2.76 -7.50 8.08
C PRO A 58 3.88 -6.64 7.51
N ALA A 59 3.99 -5.38 7.98
CA ALA A 59 4.95 -4.41 7.46
C ALA A 59 6.42 -4.72 7.82
N GLN A 60 6.67 -5.68 8.71
CA GLN A 60 8.02 -6.14 9.04
C GLN A 60 8.56 -7.17 8.03
N GLU A 61 7.69 -7.87 7.32
CA GLU A 61 8.07 -8.90 6.34
C GLU A 61 8.17 -8.35 4.91
N TYR A 62 7.50 -7.22 4.66
CA TYR A 62 7.40 -6.63 3.33
C TYR A 62 7.87 -5.19 3.33
N ARG A 63 8.41 -4.77 2.18
CA ARG A 63 8.64 -3.34 1.91
C ARG A 63 7.40 -2.78 1.25
N LEU A 64 6.93 -1.65 1.75
CA LEU A 64 5.69 -1.03 1.29
C LEU A 64 6.01 0.30 0.62
N ARG A 65 5.32 0.61 -0.47
CA ARG A 65 5.50 1.85 -1.22
C ARG A 65 4.17 2.48 -1.53
N HIS A 66 3.98 3.76 -1.24
CA HIS A 66 2.87 4.52 -1.78
C HIS A 66 2.97 4.58 -3.30
N THR A 67 1.86 4.32 -3.97
CA THR A 67 1.73 4.56 -5.40
C THR A 67 0.75 5.72 -5.56
N PRO A 68 1.01 6.65 -6.49
CA PRO A 68 -0.06 7.53 -6.93
C PRO A 68 -1.18 6.63 -7.44
N THR A 69 -2.39 6.82 -6.91
CA THR A 69 -3.59 6.37 -7.59
C THR A 69 -3.53 7.00 -8.97
N ALA A 70 -3.42 6.17 -10.02
CA ALA A 70 -3.54 6.67 -11.38
C ALA A 70 -4.77 7.57 -11.40
N PRO A 71 -4.67 8.83 -11.89
CA PRO A 71 -5.83 9.69 -11.98
C PRO A 71 -6.84 8.87 -12.77
N THR A 72 -7.96 8.55 -12.11
CA THR A 72 -9.13 8.02 -12.78
C THR A 72 -9.36 9.03 -13.89
N ALA A 73 -9.12 8.64 -15.15
CA ALA A 73 -9.59 9.40 -16.27
C ALA A 73 -11.10 9.44 -16.07
N GLN A 74 -11.58 10.54 -15.49
CA GLN A 74 -12.97 10.78 -15.22
C GLN A 74 -13.62 10.76 -16.60
N ALA A 75 -14.35 9.69 -16.85
CA ALA A 75 -15.05 9.46 -18.10
C ALA A 75 -16.09 10.57 -18.30
N ALA A 76 -16.05 11.14 -19.50
CA ALA A 76 -17.05 11.96 -20.20
C ALA A 76 -17.48 13.30 -19.56
#